data_AF-A0A1V6DMN1-F1
#
_entry.id   AF-A0A1V6DMN1-F1
#
_cell.length_a   1.000
_cell.length_b   1.000
_cell.length_c   1.000
_cell.angle_alpha   90.00
_cell.angle_beta   90.00
_cell.angle_gamma   90.00
#
_symmetry.space_group_name_H-M   'P 1'
#
loop_
_entity.id
_entity.type
_entity.pdbx_description
1 polymer ?
#
loop_
_entity_poly.entity_id
_entity_poly.type
_entity_poly.pdbx_seq_one_letter_code
_entity_poly.pdbx_strand_id
1 'polypeptide(L)'
;MPAAQNDQAEVREIEPYVHCQSTHAPASKKYGKSRVPWLSGTASWSHYTATQYILGIRPELGGLRIDPCIPTTWPGFTAKRTFRGKALDIEVQNPSGVSRGVKSLTVDGVEIEGNLIPAAKLKKGAKIVAILG
;
A
#
# COMPACT_ATOMS: atom_id res chain seq x y z
N MET A 1 -2.68 -11.57 -6.37
CA MET A 1 -1.36 -11.39 -5.71
C MET A 1 -0.77 -12.76 -5.43
N PRO A 2 0.56 -12.95 -5.43
CA PRO A 2 1.20 -14.25 -5.18
C PRO A 2 0.64 -14.97 -3.94
N ALA A 3 0.46 -14.23 -2.84
CA ALA A 3 -0.11 -14.74 -1.58
C ALA A 3 -1.52 -15.37 -1.70
N ALA A 4 -2.32 -15.00 -2.71
CA ALA A 4 -3.64 -15.57 -2.93
C ALA A 4 -3.61 -16.96 -3.60
N GLN A 5 -2.41 -17.46 -3.94
CA GLN A 5 -2.21 -18.73 -4.64
C GLN A 5 -1.25 -19.65 -3.87
N ASN A 6 -1.02 -19.38 -2.58
CA ASN A 6 -0.15 -20.20 -1.73
C ASN A 6 -0.61 -21.66 -1.67
N ASP A 7 -1.92 -21.90 -1.68
CA ASP A 7 -2.54 -23.23 -1.57
C ASP A 7 -2.89 -23.85 -2.93
N GLN A 8 -2.39 -23.30 -4.04
CA GLN A 8 -2.69 -23.74 -5.40
C GLN A 8 -1.39 -23.94 -6.21
N ALA A 9 -0.36 -24.50 -5.58
CA ALA A 9 0.96 -24.65 -6.18
C ALA A 9 0.94 -25.56 -7.43
N GLU A 10 0.12 -26.61 -7.40
CA GLU A 10 -0.12 -27.56 -8.50
C GLU A 10 -0.75 -26.90 -9.73
N VAL A 11 -1.49 -25.81 -9.55
CA VAL A 11 -2.05 -25.01 -10.65
C VAL A 11 -1.05 -23.92 -11.08
N ARG A 12 -0.46 -23.19 -10.13
CA ARG A 12 0.38 -22.01 -10.41
C ARG A 12 1.73 -22.37 -11.04
N GLU A 13 2.33 -23.50 -10.64
CA GLU A 13 3.61 -24.06 -11.14
C GLU A 13 4.85 -23.14 -11.03
N ILE A 14 4.81 -22.13 -10.16
CA ILE A 14 5.96 -21.26 -9.84
C ILE A 14 5.93 -20.92 -8.35
N GLU A 15 6.97 -20.25 -7.86
CA GLU A 15 7.11 -19.89 -6.46
C GLU A 15 5.95 -19.00 -5.96
N PRO A 16 5.34 -19.31 -4.81
CA PRO A 16 4.13 -18.64 -4.32
C PRO A 16 4.39 -17.26 -3.71
N TYR A 17 5.67 -16.91 -3.50
CA TYR A 17 6.09 -15.67 -2.85
C TYR A 17 6.62 -14.62 -3.84
N VAL A 18 6.66 -14.90 -5.14
CA VAL A 18 7.10 -13.94 -6.18
C VAL A 18 6.03 -13.70 -7.23
N HIS A 19 6.13 -12.54 -7.87
CA HIS A 19 5.39 -12.25 -9.09
C HIS A 19 6.03 -12.93 -10.30
N CYS A 20 5.26 -13.02 -11.38
CA CYS A 20 5.67 -13.58 -12.67
C CYS A 20 5.30 -12.64 -13.81
N GLN A 21 5.85 -12.90 -14.99
CA GLN A 21 5.54 -12.13 -16.19
C GLN A 21 4.13 -12.44 -16.71
N SER A 22 3.71 -13.71 -16.67
CA SER A 22 2.42 -14.12 -17.22
C SER A 22 1.80 -15.31 -16.49
N THR A 23 0.47 -15.39 -16.60
CA THR A 23 -0.35 -16.52 -16.18
C THR A 23 -1.28 -16.88 -17.33
N HIS A 24 -1.39 -18.16 -17.66
CA HIS A 24 -2.25 -18.64 -18.74
C HIS A 24 -3.71 -18.30 -18.45
N ALA A 25 -4.35 -17.61 -19.40
CA ALA A 25 -5.74 -17.15 -19.32
C ALA A 25 -6.75 -18.32 -19.41
N PRO A 26 -8.04 -18.11 -19.03
CA PRO A 26 -9.07 -19.16 -19.01
C PRO A 26 -9.25 -19.95 -20.32
N ALA A 27 -9.00 -19.32 -21.47
CA ALA A 27 -9.11 -19.97 -22.78
C ALA A 27 -7.99 -20.99 -23.06
N SER A 28 -6.92 -21.02 -22.25
CA SER A 28 -5.81 -21.94 -22.44
C SER A 28 -6.07 -23.29 -21.77
N LYS A 29 -5.69 -24.40 -22.43
CA LYS A 29 -5.60 -25.72 -21.79
C LYS A 29 -4.66 -25.76 -20.57
N LYS A 30 -3.83 -24.72 -20.41
CA LYS A 30 -2.87 -24.55 -19.30
C LYS A 30 -3.34 -23.51 -18.27
N TYR A 31 -4.64 -23.20 -18.21
CA TYR A 31 -5.20 -22.17 -17.33
C TYR A 31 -4.60 -22.18 -15.92
N GLY A 32 -4.24 -20.99 -15.42
CA GLY A 32 -3.69 -20.80 -14.08
C GLY A 32 -2.17 -21.02 -13.95
N LYS A 33 -1.56 -21.80 -14.87
CA LYS A 33 -0.11 -21.99 -14.90
C LYS A 33 0.60 -20.67 -15.20
N SER A 34 1.64 -20.37 -14.43
CA SER A 34 2.40 -19.12 -14.54
C SER A 34 3.81 -19.37 -15.04
N ARG A 35 4.42 -18.36 -15.69
CA ARG A 35 5.75 -18.49 -16.33
C ARG A 35 6.61 -17.26 -16.12
N VAL A 36 7.93 -17.48 -16.19
CA VAL A 36 8.96 -16.44 -16.03
C VAL A 36 8.79 -15.71 -14.68
N PRO A 37 9.01 -16.42 -13.55
CA PRO A 37 9.02 -15.79 -12.23
C PRO A 37 10.23 -14.84 -12.09
N TRP A 38 10.23 -14.05 -11.00
CA TRP A 38 11.29 -13.12 -10.60
C TRP A 38 11.44 -11.87 -11.47
N LEU A 39 11.90 -12.02 -12.71
CA LEU A 39 12.35 -10.91 -13.54
C LEU A 39 11.19 -10.27 -14.31
N SER A 40 10.28 -9.65 -13.56
CA SER A 40 9.11 -8.95 -14.11
C SER A 40 8.88 -7.60 -13.42
N GLY A 41 8.57 -6.58 -14.23
CA GLY A 41 8.13 -5.26 -13.74
C GLY A 41 6.86 -5.29 -12.89
N THR A 42 6.11 -6.41 -12.91
CA THR A 42 4.96 -6.63 -12.02
C THR A 42 5.33 -6.45 -10.55
N ALA A 43 6.55 -6.83 -10.12
CA ALA A 43 6.98 -6.63 -8.74
C ALA A 43 7.06 -5.14 -8.37
N SER A 44 7.69 -4.33 -9.21
CA SER A 44 7.80 -2.88 -9.01
C SER A 44 6.44 -2.18 -9.01
N TRP A 45 5.58 -2.51 -9.97
CA TRP A 45 4.23 -1.93 -10.05
C TRP A 45 3.34 -2.38 -8.91
N SER A 46 3.43 -3.64 -8.47
CA SER A 46 2.65 -4.13 -7.33
C SER A 46 3.08 -3.43 -6.03
N HIS A 47 4.39 -3.26 -5.82
CA HIS A 47 4.90 -2.50 -4.68
C HIS A 47 4.45 -1.04 -4.72
N TYR A 48 4.60 -0.37 -5.88
CA TYR A 48 4.18 1.01 -6.08
C TYR A 48 2.69 1.18 -5.80
N THR A 49 1.82 0.39 -6.43
CA THR A 49 0.37 0.46 -6.23
C THR A 49 -0.03 0.16 -4.79
N ALA A 50 0.51 -0.90 -4.19
CA ALA A 50 0.15 -1.28 -2.82
C ALA A 50 0.55 -0.19 -1.82
N THR A 51 1.79 0.31 -1.89
CA THR A 51 2.28 1.29 -0.91
C THR A 51 1.74 2.70 -1.13
N GLN A 52 1.61 3.12 -2.39
CA GLN A 52 1.28 4.50 -2.72
C GLN A 52 -0.21 4.73 -2.93
N TYR A 53 -0.96 3.75 -3.43
CA TYR A 53 -2.37 3.96 -3.82
C TYR A 53 -3.36 3.17 -2.99
N ILE A 54 -3.01 1.97 -2.54
CA ILE A 54 -3.86 1.21 -1.59
C ILE A 54 -3.63 1.73 -0.18
N LEU A 55 -2.39 1.67 0.32
CA LEU A 55 -2.04 2.26 1.62
C LEU A 55 -1.99 3.79 1.56
N GLY A 56 -1.90 4.38 0.37
CA GLY A 56 -2.05 5.82 0.21
C GLY A 56 -0.84 6.67 0.63
N ILE A 57 0.34 6.08 0.88
CA ILE A 57 1.51 6.77 1.41
C ILE A 57 2.39 7.25 0.25
N ARG A 58 2.20 8.49 -0.19
CA ARG A 58 2.76 9.00 -1.46
C ARG A 58 3.78 10.11 -1.24
N PRO A 59 5.05 9.91 -1.62
CA PRO A 59 6.01 10.99 -1.64
C PRO A 59 5.68 11.97 -2.77
N GLU A 60 5.57 13.26 -2.44
CA GLU A 60 5.37 14.35 -3.40
C GLU A 60 6.46 15.42 -3.24
N LEU A 61 6.55 16.34 -4.20
CA LEU A 61 7.51 17.45 -4.15
C LEU A 61 7.32 18.31 -2.89
N GLY A 62 6.07 18.61 -2.54
CA GLY A 62 5.74 19.43 -1.37
C GLY A 62 5.79 18.71 -0.03
N GLY A 63 5.75 17.37 -0.02
CA GLY A 63 5.48 16.65 1.22
C GLY A 63 5.21 15.15 1.09
N LEU A 64 4.58 14.61 2.11
CA LEU A 64 4.12 13.22 2.14
C LEU A 64 2.59 13.22 2.20
N ARG A 65 1.94 12.70 1.16
CA ARG A 65 0.49 12.53 1.14
C ARG A 65 0.09 11.23 1.83
N ILE A 66 -0.98 11.31 2.61
CA ILE A 66 -1.64 10.17 3.24
C ILE A 66 -3.07 10.12 2.69
N ASP A 67 -3.36 9.27 1.73
CA ASP A 67 -4.69 9.15 1.11
C ASP A 67 -5.02 7.68 0.83
N PRO A 68 -5.32 6.89 1.88
CA PRO A 68 -5.54 5.46 1.76
C PRO A 68 -6.82 5.13 1.00
N CYS A 69 -6.78 4.03 0.25
CA CYS A 69 -7.92 3.44 -0.44
C CYS A 69 -7.93 1.94 -0.11
N ILE A 70 -8.53 1.59 1.04
CA ILE A 70 -8.46 0.27 1.66
C ILE A 70 -9.84 -0.41 1.65
N PRO A 71 -9.92 -1.74 1.88
CA PRO A 71 -11.19 -2.41 2.09
C PRO A 71 -11.97 -1.81 3.27
N THR A 72 -13.29 -1.68 3.13
CA THR A 72 -14.19 -1.16 4.19
C THR A 72 -14.17 -2.00 5.46
N THR A 73 -13.75 -3.26 5.37
CA THR A 73 -13.61 -4.19 6.50
C THR A 73 -12.35 -3.95 7.32
N TRP A 74 -11.41 -3.14 6.86
CA TRP A 74 -10.20 -2.84 7.62
C TRP A 74 -10.49 -1.76 8.66
N PRO A 75 -10.25 -2.03 9.97
CA PRO A 75 -10.40 -1.01 11.01
C PRO A 75 -9.31 0.08 10.93
N GLY A 76 -8.26 -0.15 10.14
CA GLY A 76 -7.09 0.70 10.05
C GLY A 76 -5.83 -0.12 9.77
N PHE A 77 -4.68 0.55 9.75
CA PHE A 77 -3.36 -0.11 9.68
C PHE A 77 -2.28 0.81 10.24
N THR A 78 -1.10 0.25 10.49
CA THR A 78 0.11 1.02 10.82
C THR A 78 1.20 0.78 9.79
N ALA A 79 2.06 1.78 9.58
CA ALA A 79 3.18 1.69 8.68
C ALA A 79 4.37 2.51 9.20
N LYS A 80 5.58 2.02 8.93
CA LYS A 80 6.82 2.79 9.11
C LYS A 80 7.35 3.22 7.76
N ARG A 81 7.62 4.51 7.59
CA ARG A 81 8.10 5.07 6.32
C ARG A 81 9.29 5.99 6.56
N THR A 82 10.42 5.67 5.92
CA THR A 82 11.52 6.63 5.79
C THR A 82 11.24 7.57 4.61
N PHE A 83 11.12 8.87 4.87
CA PHE A 83 10.93 9.90 3.84
C PHE A 83 11.93 11.04 4.06
N ARG A 84 12.77 11.31 3.05
CA ARG A 84 13.82 12.34 3.09
C ARG A 84 14.69 12.28 4.38
N GLY A 85 15.14 11.07 4.73
CA GLY A 85 15.97 10.80 5.92
C GLY A 85 15.23 10.78 7.26
N LYS A 86 13.91 11.02 7.27
CA LYS A 86 13.08 11.01 8.49
C LYS A 86 12.33 9.68 8.58
N ALA A 87 12.54 8.93 9.66
CA ALA A 87 11.71 7.77 9.98
C ALA A 87 10.39 8.27 10.57
N LEU A 88 9.27 7.85 9.98
CA LEU A 88 7.92 8.30 10.34
C LEU A 88 7.09 7.09 10.75
N ASP A 89 6.31 7.24 11.81
CA ASP A 89 5.34 6.25 12.27
C ASP A 89 3.94 6.73 11.85
N ILE A 90 3.26 5.95 11.00
CA ILE A 90 1.96 6.28 10.42
C ILE A 90 0.91 5.33 10.99
N GLU A 91 -0.18 5.90 11.47
CA GLU A 91 -1.37 5.21 11.95
C GLU A 91 -2.57 5.69 11.14
N VAL A 92 -3.28 4.76 10.50
CA VAL A 92 -4.54 5.03 9.81
C VAL A 92 -5.65 4.33 10.56
N GLN A 93 -6.70 5.07 10.89
CA GLN A 93 -7.89 4.56 11.59
C GLN A 93 -9.12 4.71 10.70
N ASN A 94 -9.99 3.71 10.67
CA ASN A 94 -11.19 3.68 9.84
C ASN A 94 -12.45 3.34 10.66
N PRO A 95 -12.82 4.19 11.63
CA PRO A 95 -13.98 3.91 12.50
C PRO A 95 -15.31 3.89 11.73
N SER A 96 -15.37 4.57 10.59
CA SER A 96 -16.56 4.66 9.74
C SER A 96 -16.65 3.57 8.67
N GLY A 97 -15.66 2.68 8.56
CA GLY A 97 -15.65 1.59 7.58
C GLY A 97 -15.73 2.06 6.13
N VAL A 98 -15.20 3.25 5.82
CA VAL A 98 -15.17 3.78 4.45
C VAL A 98 -14.00 3.19 3.67
N SER A 99 -14.06 3.22 2.34
CA SER A 99 -12.94 2.72 1.53
C SER A 99 -11.84 3.76 1.34
N ARG A 100 -12.21 5.04 1.26
CA ARG A 100 -11.32 6.18 1.01
C ARG A 100 -11.94 7.45 1.57
N GLY A 101 -11.10 8.44 1.87
CA GLY A 101 -11.50 9.75 2.39
C GLY A 101 -10.84 9.98 3.74
N VAL A 102 -9.98 11.01 3.82
CA VAL A 102 -9.32 11.40 5.07
C VAL A 102 -10.13 12.52 5.69
N LYS A 103 -10.76 12.23 6.82
CA LYS A 103 -11.56 13.18 7.59
C LYS A 103 -10.68 14.11 8.42
N SER A 104 -9.61 13.58 9.01
CA SER A 104 -8.62 14.37 9.75
C SER A 104 -7.23 13.77 9.66
N LEU A 105 -6.22 14.63 9.78
CA LEU A 105 -4.82 14.26 9.73
C LEU A 105 -4.04 15.06 10.77
N THR A 106 -3.20 14.38 11.55
CA THR A 106 -2.35 15.02 12.55
C THR A 106 -0.90 14.58 12.44
N VAL A 107 0.01 15.45 12.85
CA VAL A 107 1.44 15.16 13.03
C VAL A 107 1.81 15.56 14.45
N ASP A 108 2.23 14.60 15.27
CA ASP A 108 2.52 14.79 16.69
C ASP A 108 1.36 15.47 17.45
N GLY A 109 0.12 15.13 17.08
CA GLY A 109 -1.10 15.70 17.66
C GLY A 109 -1.51 17.07 17.10
N VAL A 110 -0.71 17.68 16.22
CA VAL A 110 -1.05 18.96 15.56
C VAL A 110 -1.78 18.69 14.25
N GLU A 111 -2.94 19.33 14.08
CA GLU A 111 -3.78 19.16 12.88
C GLU A 111 -3.11 19.69 11.60
N ILE A 112 -3.32 18.96 10.51
CA ILE A 112 -2.89 19.29 9.16
C ILE A 112 -4.14 19.40 8.29
N GLU A 113 -4.28 20.54 7.61
CA GLU A 113 -5.35 20.72 6.64
C GLU A 113 -5.12 19.83 5.40
N GLY A 114 -6.19 19.18 4.95
CA GLY A 114 -6.15 18.25 3.82
C GLY A 114 -5.38 16.98 4.13
N ASN A 115 -4.72 16.42 3.11
CA ASN A 115 -4.09 15.10 3.21
C ASN A 115 -2.63 15.07 2.74
N LEU A 116 -2.02 16.23 2.46
CA LEU A 116 -0.61 16.39 2.11
C LEU A 116 0.14 17.05 3.27
N ILE A 117 1.04 16.30 3.92
CA ILE A 117 1.85 16.82 5.02
C ILE A 117 3.06 17.56 4.44
N PRO A 118 3.22 18.87 4.65
CA PRO A 118 4.38 19.60 4.17
C PRO A 118 5.68 19.02 4.72
N ALA A 119 6.70 18.87 3.88
CA ALA A 119 7.98 18.25 4.27
C ALA A 119 8.67 18.97 5.45
N ALA A 120 8.42 20.27 5.62
CA ALA A 120 8.93 21.10 6.71
C ALA A 120 8.29 20.76 8.08
N LYS A 121 7.06 20.24 8.10
CA LYS A 121 6.36 19.84 9.33
C LYS A 121 6.75 18.43 9.82
N LEU A 122 7.47 17.66 9.00
CA LEU A 122 7.94 16.33 9.35
C LEU A 122 9.28 16.40 10.09
N LYS A 123 9.45 15.62 11.15
CA LYS A 123 10.73 15.38 11.83
C LYS A 123 10.98 13.88 12.01
N LYS A 124 12.21 13.51 12.36
CA LYS A 124 12.54 12.11 12.65
C LYS A 124 11.73 11.65 13.88
N GLY A 125 11.06 10.51 13.77
CA GLY A 125 10.18 9.96 14.80
C GLY A 125 8.82 10.63 14.90
N ALA A 126 8.40 11.43 13.91
CA ALA A 126 7.07 12.04 13.93
C ALA A 126 5.97 10.96 13.86
N LYS A 127 4.95 11.10 14.70
CA LYS A 127 3.75 10.27 14.70
C LYS A 127 2.69 10.93 13.83
N ILE A 128 2.30 10.26 12.76
CA ILE A 128 1.25 10.68 11.84
C ILE A 128 0.00 9.86 12.13
N VAL A 129 -1.13 10.51 12.37
CA VAL A 129 -2.43 9.83 12.55
C VAL A 129 -3.43 10.37 11.54
N ALA A 130 -3.96 9.49 10.71
CA ALA A 130 -5.04 9.79 9.77
C ALA A 130 -6.31 9.06 10.18
N ILE A 131 -7.44 9.77 10.25
CA ILE A 131 -8.76 9.19 10.50
C ILE A 131 -9.55 9.24 9.20
N LEU A 132 -10.02 8.09 8.75
CA LEU A 132 -10.90 7.98 7.58
C LEU A 132 -12.35 8.22 7.98
N GLY A 133 -13.12 8.81 7.07
CA GLY A 133 -14.55 9.05 7.24
C GLY A 133 -15.11 10.04 6.22
#